data_AF-A0A2N5YUF9-F1
#
_entry.id   AF-A0A2N5YUF9-F1
#
_cell.length_a   1.000
_cell.length_b   1.000
_cell.length_c   1.000
_cell.angle_alpha   90.00
_cell.angle_beta   90.00
_cell.angle_gamma   90.00
#
_symmetry.space_group_name_H-M   'P 1'
#
loop_
_entity.id
_entity.type
_entity.pdbx_description
1 polymer ?
#
loop_
_entity_poly.entity_id
_entity_poly.type
_entity_poly.pdbx_seq_one_letter_code
_entity_poly.pdbx_strand_id
1 'polypeptide(L)'
;MLNLYNELILNGKKPIAVRILGSTLRGSCALQQMLQTDKRREYKESAAKAVKNLKNVVYWIEQCEKSGYYFNEQLLQNAHEILELCQMDEFVI
;
A
#
# COMPACT_ATOMS: atom_id res chain seq x y z
N MET A 1 8.19 6.69 -2.46
CA MET A 1 7.06 7.09 -1.60
C MET A 1 7.17 8.50 -1.03
N LEU A 2 8.28 8.86 -0.36
CA LEU A 2 8.47 10.22 0.19
C LEU A 2 8.50 11.31 -0.91
N ASN A 3 9.10 11.02 -2.06
CA ASN A 3 9.09 11.96 -3.20
C ASN A 3 7.65 12.24 -3.69
N LEU A 4 6.84 11.20 -3.92
CA LEU A 4 5.42 11.35 -4.27
C LEU A 4 4.66 12.16 -3.21
N TYR A 5 4.91 11.92 -1.92
CA TYR A 5 4.29 12.70 -0.85
C TYR A 5 4.64 14.19 -0.96
N ASN A 6 5.93 14.53 -1.05
CA ASN A 6 6.39 15.92 -1.13
C ASN A 6 5.81 16.63 -2.36
N GLU A 7 5.85 15.99 -3.52
CA GLU A 7 5.29 16.53 -4.76
C GLU A 7 3.78 16.80 -4.65
N LEU A 8 3.02 15.87 -4.07
CA LEU A 8 1.59 16.07 -3.83
C LEU A 8 1.33 17.22 -2.85
N ILE A 9 2.18 17.41 -1.84
CA ILE A 9 2.07 18.55 -0.91
C ILE A 9 2.31 19.88 -1.65
N LEU A 10 3.37 19.96 -2.45
CA LEU A 10 3.71 21.16 -3.24
C LEU A 10 2.59 21.54 -4.22
N ASN A 11 1.88 20.54 -4.76
CA ASN A 11 0.74 20.75 -5.67
C ASN A 11 -0.61 20.93 -4.94
N GLY A 12 -0.62 21.17 -3.62
CA GLY A 12 -1.84 21.40 -2.84
C GLY A 12 -2.73 20.17 -2.64
N LYS A 13 -2.21 18.96 -2.90
CA LYS A 13 -2.92 17.66 -2.81
C LYS A 13 -2.63 16.94 -1.49
N LYS A 14 -2.43 17.67 -0.39
CA LYS A 14 -2.18 17.13 0.96
C LYS A 14 -3.13 16.01 1.38
N PRO A 15 -4.46 16.07 1.16
CA PRO A 15 -5.35 15.00 1.55
C PRO A 15 -5.05 13.66 0.86
N ILE A 16 -4.64 13.69 -0.41
CA ILE A 16 -4.24 12.50 -1.16
C ILE A 16 -2.90 11.99 -0.62
N ALA A 17 -1.92 12.88 -0.48
CA ALA A 17 -0.60 12.53 0.05
C ALA A 17 -0.68 11.78 1.39
N VAL A 18 -1.51 12.28 2.32
CA VAL A 18 -1.75 11.66 3.64
C VAL A 18 -2.45 10.30 3.51
N ARG A 19 -3.38 10.13 2.57
CA ARG A 19 -4.06 8.84 2.34
C ARG A 19 -3.09 7.78 1.82
N ILE A 20 -2.23 8.12 0.87
CA ILE A 20 -1.25 7.16 0.33
C ILE A 20 -0.24 6.80 1.42
N LEU A 21 0.35 7.79 2.09
CA LEU A 21 1.36 7.55 3.14
C LEU A 21 0.77 6.76 4.32
N GLY A 22 -0.40 7.16 4.82
CA GLY A 22 -1.05 6.48 5.93
C GLY A 22 -1.45 5.04 5.60
N SER A 23 -1.91 4.79 4.36
CA SER A 23 -2.21 3.42 3.92
C SER A 23 -0.94 2.61 3.71
N THR A 24 0.13 3.22 3.21
CA THR A 24 1.44 2.56 3.09
C THR A 24 1.95 2.11 4.45
N LEU A 25 1.98 3.00 5.44
CA LEU A 25 2.43 2.69 6.81
C LEU A 25 1.61 1.56 7.43
N ARG A 26 0.28 1.64 7.37
CA ARG A 26 -0.60 0.59 7.92
C ARG A 26 -0.46 -0.74 7.18
N GLY A 27 -0.30 -0.69 5.85
CA GLY A 27 -0.04 -1.87 5.03
C GLY A 27 1.27 -2.55 5.41
N SER A 28 2.35 -1.78 5.53
CA SER A 28 3.67 -2.28 5.93
C SER A 28 3.66 -2.88 7.34
N CYS A 29 3.02 -2.24 8.32
CA CYS A 29 2.90 -2.80 9.67
C CYS A 29 2.10 -4.11 9.68
N ALA A 30 1.01 -4.20 8.92
CA ALA A 30 0.22 -5.42 8.82
C ALA A 30 1.00 -6.54 8.11
N LEU A 31 1.75 -6.21 7.06
CA LEU A 31 2.66 -7.15 6.39
C LEU A 31 3.74 -7.66 7.33
N GLN A 32 4.35 -6.78 8.13
CA GLN A 32 5.33 -7.18 9.14
C GLN A 32 4.73 -8.16 10.16
N GLN A 33 3.52 -7.88 10.67
CA GLN A 33 2.82 -8.76 11.61
C GLN A 33 2.51 -10.13 10.98
N MET A 34 2.11 -10.15 9.71
CA MET A 34 1.88 -11.38 8.95
C MET A 34 3.15 -12.24 8.87
N LEU A 35 4.32 -11.62 8.67
CA LEU A 35 5.61 -12.32 8.57
C LEU A 35 6.18 -12.76 9.94
N GLN A 36 5.68 -12.22 11.04
CA GLN A 36 6.21 -12.45 12.39
C GLN A 36 5.34 -13.36 13.26
N THR A 37 4.12 -13.68 12.84
CA THR A 37 3.20 -14.50 13.64
C THR A 37 3.22 -15.96 13.21
N ASP A 38 3.35 -16.85 14.18
CA ASP A 38 3.21 -18.31 13.98
C ASP A 38 1.74 -18.76 14.08
N LYS A 39 0.82 -17.86 14.43
CA LYS A 39 -0.59 -18.20 14.61
C LYS A 39 -1.38 -17.94 13.34
N ARG A 40 -1.92 -19.02 12.75
CA ARG A 40 -2.75 -18.98 11.53
C ARG A 40 -3.87 -17.93 11.57
N ARG A 41 -4.54 -17.74 12.71
CA ARG A 41 -5.58 -16.73 12.85
C ARG A 41 -5.04 -15.30 12.72
N GLU A 42 -3.97 -14.98 13.46
CA GLU A 42 -3.32 -13.67 13.43
C GLU A 42 -2.72 -13.37 12.05
N TYR A 43 -2.17 -14.41 11.39
CA TYR A 43 -1.71 -14.33 10.00
C TYR A 43 -2.84 -13.86 9.08
N LYS A 44 -3.99 -14.57 9.09
CA LYS A 44 -5.13 -14.23 8.23
C LYS A 44 -5.67 -12.82 8.50
N GLU A 45 -5.79 -12.43 9.77
CA GLU A 45 -6.24 -11.08 10.15
C GLU A 45 -5.25 -10.00 9.66
N SER A 46 -3.95 -10.27 9.73
CA SER A 46 -2.90 -9.34 9.29
C SER A 46 -2.80 -9.26 7.77
N ALA A 47 -2.89 -10.41 7.07
CA ALA A 47 -2.97 -10.48 5.61
C ALA A 47 -4.15 -9.67 5.07
N ALA A 48 -5.35 -9.86 5.63
CA ALA A 48 -6.54 -9.08 5.25
C ALA A 48 -6.34 -7.57 5.44
N LYS A 49 -5.68 -7.16 6.53
CA LYS A 49 -5.34 -5.74 6.78
C LYS A 49 -4.29 -5.22 5.79
N ALA A 50 -3.28 -6.01 5.46
CA ALA A 50 -2.25 -5.65 4.48
C ALA A 50 -2.88 -5.45 3.11
N VAL A 51 -3.66 -6.44 2.62
CA VAL A 51 -4.38 -6.37 1.34
C VAL A 51 -5.28 -5.14 1.27
N LYS A 52 -6.08 -4.88 2.30
CA LYS A 52 -6.98 -3.69 2.33
C LYS A 52 -6.19 -2.39 2.18
N ASN A 53 -5.09 -2.23 2.90
CA ASN A 53 -4.33 -0.99 2.86
C ASN A 53 -3.52 -0.85 1.56
N LEU A 54 -2.97 -1.93 1.01
CA LEU A 54 -2.24 -1.92 -0.25
C LEU A 54 -3.16 -1.65 -1.44
N LYS A 55 -4.40 -2.17 -1.44
CA LYS A 55 -5.44 -1.76 -2.42
C LYS A 55 -5.70 -0.26 -2.40
N ASN A 56 -5.73 0.35 -1.21
CA ASN A 56 -5.86 1.80 -1.11
C ASN A 56 -4.63 2.54 -1.67
N VAL A 57 -3.42 2.04 -1.42
CA VAL A 57 -2.19 2.62 -1.97
C VAL A 57 -2.24 2.62 -3.51
N VAL A 58 -2.48 1.45 -4.10
CA VAL A 58 -2.65 1.27 -5.55
C VAL A 58 -3.69 2.23 -6.09
N TYR A 59 -4.90 2.20 -5.53
CA TYR A 59 -6.00 3.06 -5.95
C TYR A 59 -5.60 4.54 -6.00
N TRP A 60 -4.99 5.06 -4.93
CA TRP A 60 -4.65 6.48 -4.88
C TRP A 60 -3.49 6.86 -5.80
N ILE A 61 -2.53 5.96 -6.05
CA ILE A 61 -1.47 6.20 -7.03
C ILE A 61 -2.06 6.23 -8.46
N GLU A 62 -2.97 5.33 -8.79
CA GLU A 62 -3.70 5.37 -10.08
C GLU A 62 -4.55 6.64 -10.22
N GLN A 63 -5.15 7.13 -9.13
CA GLN A 63 -5.86 8.41 -9.16
C GLN A 63 -4.92 9.59 -9.44
N CYS A 64 -3.66 9.54 -8.99
CA CYS A 64 -2.66 10.55 -9.33
C CYS A 64 -2.41 10.58 -10.85
N GLU A 65 -2.24 9.43 -11.48
CA GLU A 65 -2.09 9.32 -12.94
C GLU A 65 -3.31 9.89 -13.68
N LYS A 66 -4.51 9.40 -13.35
CA LYS A 66 -5.79 9.81 -13.98
C LYS A 66 -6.09 11.30 -13.83
N SER A 67 -5.62 11.91 -12.75
CA SER A 67 -5.86 13.33 -12.45
C SER A 67 -4.76 14.26 -12.98
N GLY A 68 -3.74 13.72 -13.66
CA GLY A 68 -2.58 14.50 -14.12
C GLY A 68 -1.71 15.06 -12.98
N TYR A 69 -1.74 14.43 -11.80
CA TYR A 69 -0.84 14.77 -10.70
C TYR A 69 0.51 14.08 -10.88
N TYR A 70 1.48 14.47 -10.04
CA TYR A 70 2.76 13.76 -10.00
C TYR A 70 2.52 12.26 -9.83
N PHE A 71 3.07 11.48 -10.77
CA PHE A 71 2.89 10.04 -10.88
C PHE A 71 4.26 9.39 -11.04
N ASN A 72 4.40 8.19 -10.47
CA ASN A 72 5.60 7.39 -10.57
C ASN A 72 5.19 5.95 -10.87
N GLU A 73 5.40 5.53 -12.12
CA GLU A 73 5.01 4.22 -12.62
C GLU A 73 5.68 3.08 -11.87
N GLN A 74 6.98 3.18 -11.58
CA GLN A 74 7.69 2.18 -10.79
C GLN A 74 7.08 2.01 -9.39
N LEU A 75 6.64 3.11 -8.77
CA LEU A 75 5.99 3.05 -7.47
C LEU A 75 4.63 2.35 -7.55
N LEU A 76 3.88 2.56 -8.64
CA LEU A 76 2.62 1.85 -8.89
C LEU A 76 2.87 0.36 -9.09
N GLN A 77 3.84 0.00 -9.93
CA GLN A 77 4.23 -1.38 -10.16
C GLN A 77 4.63 -2.08 -8.85
N ASN A 78 5.51 -1.47 -8.05
CA ASN A 78 5.91 -2.03 -6.76
C ASN A 78 4.72 -2.21 -5.81
N ALA A 79 3.74 -1.29 -5.84
CA ALA A 79 2.55 -1.41 -5.00
C ALA A 79 1.66 -2.59 -5.43
N HIS A 80 1.57 -2.86 -6.74
CA HIS A 80 0.88 -4.05 -7.28
C HIS A 80 1.61 -5.34 -6.90
N GLU A 81 2.93 -5.42 -7.09
CA GLU A 81 3.72 -6.61 -6.74
C GLU A 81 3.58 -6.99 -5.25
N ILE A 82 3.62 -6.01 -4.35
CA ILE A 82 3.43 -6.26 -2.90
C ILE A 82 1.97 -6.69 -2.62
N LEU A 83 1.00 -6.09 -3.31
CA LEU A 83 -0.41 -6.46 -3.17
C LEU A 83 -0.67 -7.90 -3.62
N GLU A 84 -0.09 -8.31 -4.75
CA GLU A 84 -0.15 -9.69 -5.24
C GLU A 84 0.44 -10.65 -4.23
N LEU A 85 1.63 -10.36 -3.69
CA LEU A 85 2.26 -11.17 -2.64
C LEU A 85 1.35 -11.35 -1.42
N CYS A 86 0.60 -10.32 -1.03
CA CYS A 86 -0.34 -10.41 0.09
C CYS A 86 -1.63 -11.18 -0.24
N GLN A 87 -1.92 -11.41 -1.52
CA GLN A 87 -3.10 -12.14 -2.01
C GLN A 87 -2.79 -13.59 -2.39
N MET A 88 -1.51 -13.96 -2.48
CA MET A 88 -1.09 -15.35 -2.72
C MET A 88 -1.38 -16.22 -1.49
N ASP A 89 -2.59 -16.76 -1.46
CA ASP A 89 -3.20 -17.47 -0.33
C ASP A 89 -2.77 -18.96 -0.22
N GLU A 90 -1.54 -19.35 -0.59
CA GLU A 90 -1.17 -20.78 -0.74
C GLU A 90 0.15 -21.28 -0.12
N PHE A 91 0.90 -20.50 0.66
CA PHE A 91 2.09 -21.05 1.33
C PHE A 91 2.18 -20.66 2.80
N VAL A 92 1.26 -21.20 3.62
CA VAL A 92 1.53 -21.43 5.04
C VAL A 92 1.10 -22.86 5.38
N ILE A 93 2.12 -23.70 5.46
CA ILE A 93 2.18 -25.10 5.92
C ILE A 93 1.55 -25.22 7.32
#